data_AF-A0A6C0JXD8-F1
#
_entry.id   AF-A0A6C0JXD8-F1
#
_cell.length_a   1.000
_cell.length_b   1.000
_cell.length_c   1.000
_cell.angle_alpha   90.00
_cell.angle_beta   90.00
_cell.angle_gamma   90.00
#
_symmetry.space_group_name_H-M   'P 1'
#
loop_
_entity.id
_entity.type
_entity.pdbx_description
1 polymer ?
#
loop_
_entity_poly.entity_id
_entity_poly.type
_entity_poly.pdbx_seq_one_letter_code
_entity_poly.pdbx_strand_id
1 'polypeptide(L)'
;MNKLTTFLNKHYKQNGQTSTHTRIADKSLDIKGGNYCIEGDDILMFQTLYYNEVIKGNKMEYLTEKQPKISGGIYADLDFRYNTDIDGRQHTREWVDELIFNYTDEIKKLIKFENNDTFKCFIMEKPNVNPQEHYTKDGIHLLFTIEMDRKIQQQLRTNIINNTDTIELINKLPLINTIDSIFDEGLTTGANNNQMFGSRKPANEAYELTGVKLFQYDATDGEFVIINGSTEITFDLFRELSTQEPKQKFKYTPIAQKSLLKIDIPKSPTSVCGLYTEATGDELIDEYTAYANIIDMKYIDEYPTWSKLVWAFHSMGDQLKPVAELMS
;
A
#
# COMPACT_ATOMS: atom_id res chain seq x y z
N MET A 1 -9.81 10.00 34.17
CA MET A 1 -9.22 9.77 32.83
C MET A 1 -9.09 8.27 32.66
N ASN A 2 -9.60 7.69 31.56
CA ASN A 2 -9.49 6.24 31.32
C ASN A 2 -8.04 5.84 30.99
N LYS A 3 -7.74 4.54 31.11
CA LYS A 3 -6.36 4.02 31.06
C LYS A 3 -5.76 4.24 29.67
N LEU A 4 -6.53 4.03 28.60
CA LEU A 4 -6.11 4.28 27.23
C LEU A 4 -5.74 5.76 27.00
N THR A 5 -6.56 6.71 27.44
CA THR A 5 -6.26 8.14 27.30
C THR A 5 -5.01 8.53 28.09
N THR A 6 -4.85 8.01 29.32
CA THR A 6 -3.61 8.24 30.09
C THR A 6 -2.39 7.66 29.40
N PHE A 7 -2.51 6.48 28.79
CA PHE A 7 -1.45 5.86 28.00
C PHE A 7 -1.09 6.74 26.78
N LEU A 8 -2.07 7.11 25.96
CA LEU A 8 -1.86 7.94 24.77
C LEU A 8 -1.22 9.29 25.10
N ASN A 9 -1.60 9.92 26.21
CA ASN A 9 -1.02 11.17 26.65
C ASN A 9 0.48 11.07 27.00
N LYS A 10 0.96 9.88 27.38
CA LYS A 10 2.39 9.64 27.63
C LYS A 10 3.17 9.35 26.34
N HIS A 11 2.48 8.95 25.27
CA HIS A 11 3.07 8.54 23.99
C HIS A 11 2.88 9.57 22.88
N TYR A 12 2.60 10.84 23.23
CA TYR A 12 2.62 11.92 22.24
C TYR A 12 3.99 11.96 21.56
N LYS A 13 3.95 11.93 20.23
CA LYS A 13 5.14 11.94 19.39
C LYS A 13 5.97 13.18 19.67
N GLN A 14 7.25 12.96 19.98
CA GLN A 14 8.27 14.00 20.14
C GLN A 14 9.00 14.27 18.81
N ASN A 15 9.81 15.32 18.79
CA ASN A 15 10.66 15.63 17.64
C ASN A 15 11.66 14.49 17.38
N GLY A 16 11.85 14.13 16.12
CA GLY A 16 12.73 13.03 15.69
C GLY A 16 12.12 11.62 15.78
N GLN A 17 11.02 11.43 16.51
CA GLN A 17 10.34 10.13 16.57
C GLN A 17 9.52 9.84 15.31
N THR A 18 9.18 8.57 15.08
CA THR A 18 8.29 8.14 14.01
C THR A 18 6.83 8.28 14.45
N SER A 19 5.96 8.68 13.52
CA SER A 19 4.52 8.65 13.77
C SER A 19 4.01 7.23 13.53
N THR A 20 3.34 6.64 14.53
CA THR A 20 2.78 5.28 14.47
C THR A 20 1.26 5.34 14.43
N HIS A 21 0.67 6.27 15.19
CA HIS A 21 -0.77 6.46 15.26
C HIS A 21 -1.09 7.95 15.25
N THR A 22 -2.27 8.29 14.76
CA THR A 22 -2.84 9.64 14.93
C THR A 22 -4.27 9.56 15.42
N ARG A 23 -4.78 10.65 15.98
CA ARG A 23 -6.19 10.79 16.35
C ARG A 23 -6.81 11.92 15.55
N ILE A 24 -7.92 11.64 14.89
CA ILE A 24 -8.67 12.62 14.12
C ILE A 24 -9.28 13.63 15.09
N ALA A 25 -9.06 14.92 14.83
CA ALA A 25 -9.65 16.01 15.61
C ALA A 25 -10.99 16.43 15.01
N ASP A 26 -11.90 16.90 15.87
CA ASP A 26 -13.11 17.61 15.45
C ASP A 26 -13.45 18.66 16.51
N LYS A 27 -13.38 19.94 16.14
CA LYS A 27 -13.65 21.03 17.07
C LYS A 27 -15.12 21.15 17.43
N SER A 28 -16.03 20.81 16.52
CA SER A 28 -17.47 20.91 16.73
C SER A 28 -17.97 19.88 17.74
N LEU A 29 -17.28 18.73 17.81
CA LEU A 29 -17.57 17.63 18.72
C LEU A 29 -16.63 17.57 19.94
N ASP A 30 -15.79 18.59 20.15
CA ASP A 30 -14.77 18.65 21.21
C ASP A 30 -13.82 17.42 21.23
N ILE A 31 -13.47 16.92 20.05
CA ILE A 31 -12.53 15.81 19.87
C ILE A 31 -11.14 16.39 19.62
N LYS A 32 -10.26 16.26 20.64
CA LYS A 32 -8.85 16.61 20.51
C LYS A 32 -8.10 15.56 19.68
N GLY A 33 -7.40 16.02 18.64
CA GLY A 33 -6.50 15.19 17.85
C GLY A 33 -5.18 14.86 18.55
N GLY A 34 -4.37 14.04 17.88
CA GLY A 34 -3.08 13.63 18.41
C GLY A 34 -2.21 12.92 17.38
N ASN A 35 -0.92 12.86 17.69
CA ASN A 35 0.07 12.11 16.93
C ASN A 35 0.97 11.41 17.94
N TYR A 36 1.14 10.10 17.78
CA TYR A 36 1.73 9.23 18.78
C TYR A 36 2.87 8.39 18.22
N CYS A 37 3.83 8.07 19.09
CA CYS A 37 4.91 7.11 18.85
C CYS A 37 4.76 5.98 19.86
N ILE A 38 4.28 4.82 19.41
CA ILE A 38 4.01 3.63 20.23
C ILE A 38 4.82 2.49 19.60
N GLU A 39 5.94 2.12 20.21
CA GLU A 39 6.93 1.20 19.65
C GLU A 39 7.37 0.17 20.69
N GLY A 40 7.96 -0.95 20.26
CA GLY A 40 8.48 -1.97 21.16
C GLY A 40 7.40 -2.58 22.06
N ASP A 41 7.71 -2.81 23.34
CA ASP A 41 6.82 -3.47 24.30
C ASP A 41 5.52 -2.67 24.58
N ASP A 42 5.54 -1.35 24.31
CA ASP A 42 4.38 -0.49 24.51
C ASP A 42 3.24 -0.79 23.53
N ILE A 43 3.52 -1.43 22.37
CA ILE A 43 2.48 -1.78 21.40
C ILE A 43 1.48 -2.80 21.97
N LEU A 44 1.96 -3.80 22.72
CA LEU A 44 1.11 -4.82 23.31
C LEU A 44 0.25 -4.24 24.43
N MET A 45 0.82 -3.33 25.22
CA MET A 45 0.07 -2.59 26.25
C MET A 45 -1.01 -1.71 25.62
N PHE A 46 -0.65 -0.96 24.57
CA PHE A 46 -1.60 -0.14 23.81
C PHE A 46 -2.76 -0.99 23.27
N GLN A 47 -2.45 -2.08 22.57
CA GLN A 47 -3.44 -3.00 22.01
C GLN A 47 -4.34 -3.59 23.09
N THR A 48 -3.77 -3.99 24.24
CA THR A 48 -4.55 -4.52 25.38
C THR A 48 -5.52 -3.48 25.92
N LEU A 49 -5.07 -2.24 26.11
CA LEU A 49 -5.92 -1.15 26.59
C LEU A 49 -7.00 -0.79 25.57
N TYR A 50 -6.63 -0.68 24.30
CA TYR A 50 -7.54 -0.35 23.20
C TYR A 50 -8.60 -1.43 23.04
N TYR A 51 -8.21 -2.71 22.99
CA TYR A 51 -9.15 -3.82 22.89
C TYR A 51 -10.16 -3.85 24.05
N ASN A 52 -9.70 -3.65 25.29
CA ASN A 52 -10.60 -3.68 26.44
C ASN A 52 -11.56 -2.48 26.47
N GLU A 53 -11.10 -1.28 26.14
CA GLU A 53 -11.94 -0.08 26.21
C GLU A 53 -12.79 0.15 24.95
N VAL A 54 -12.22 -0.03 23.76
CA VAL A 54 -12.86 0.30 22.47
C VAL A 54 -13.61 -0.90 21.90
N ILE A 55 -12.94 -2.05 21.78
CA ILE A 55 -13.53 -3.24 21.15
C ILE A 55 -14.55 -3.92 22.07
N LYS A 56 -14.14 -4.26 23.31
CA LYS A 56 -15.05 -4.87 24.30
C LYS A 56 -15.94 -3.88 25.02
N GLY A 57 -15.39 -2.70 25.30
CA GLY A 57 -16.08 -1.65 26.06
C GLY A 57 -16.97 -0.73 25.22
N ASN A 58 -16.99 -0.90 23.89
CA ASN A 58 -17.76 -0.07 22.94
C ASN A 58 -17.52 1.44 23.09
N LYS A 59 -16.34 1.84 23.57
CA LYS A 59 -15.96 3.25 23.67
C LYS A 59 -15.67 3.80 22.28
N MET A 60 -16.29 4.94 21.95
CA MET A 60 -16.00 5.65 20.70
C MET A 60 -14.54 6.12 20.65
N GLU A 61 -13.86 5.84 19.55
CA GLU A 61 -12.48 6.26 19.32
C GLU A 61 -12.24 6.64 17.86
N TYR A 62 -11.23 7.49 17.63
CA TYR A 62 -10.96 8.16 16.36
C TYR A 62 -9.49 8.00 15.94
N LEU A 63 -8.87 6.87 16.27
CA LEU A 63 -7.48 6.59 15.95
C LEU A 63 -7.32 6.11 14.51
N THR A 64 -6.17 6.43 13.94
CA THR A 64 -5.66 5.88 12.69
C THR A 64 -4.26 5.35 12.90
N GLU A 65 -3.91 4.32 12.16
CA GLU A 65 -2.62 3.65 12.18
C GLU A 65 -1.83 4.07 10.95
N LYS A 66 -0.57 4.43 11.14
CA LYS A 66 0.34 4.57 10.02
C LYS A 66 0.67 3.19 9.48
N GLN A 67 1.02 3.07 8.21
CA GLN A 67 1.55 1.83 7.67
C GLN A 67 3.09 1.83 7.71
N PRO A 68 3.76 0.67 7.80
CA PRO A 68 5.21 0.64 7.65
C PRO A 68 5.61 1.07 6.23
N LYS A 69 6.70 1.85 6.16
CA LYS A 69 7.09 2.60 4.95
C LYS A 69 7.54 1.73 3.78
N ILE A 70 8.13 0.55 4.06
CA ILE A 70 8.77 -0.30 3.04
C ILE A 70 7.82 -1.40 2.59
N SER A 71 7.26 -2.14 3.54
CA SER A 71 6.34 -3.25 3.30
C SER A 71 5.26 -3.26 4.37
N GLY A 72 4.13 -3.88 4.08
CA GLY A 72 3.05 -4.08 5.05
C GLY A 72 1.94 -4.94 4.47
N GLY A 73 0.86 -5.09 5.22
CA GLY A 73 -0.34 -5.77 4.72
C GLY A 73 -0.85 -5.14 3.42
N ILE A 74 -1.44 -5.95 2.55
CA ILE A 74 -2.18 -5.45 1.41
C ILE A 74 -3.52 -4.94 1.95
N TYR A 75 -3.68 -3.62 1.99
CA TYR A 75 -4.91 -2.97 2.43
C TYR A 75 -5.55 -2.25 1.25
N ALA A 76 -6.76 -2.66 0.88
CA ALA A 76 -7.55 -2.01 -0.15
C ALA A 76 -8.76 -1.34 0.51
N ASP A 77 -8.90 -0.04 0.29
CA ASP A 77 -10.09 0.74 0.66
C ASP A 77 -10.80 1.14 -0.62
N LEU A 78 -12.05 0.68 -0.74
CA LEU A 78 -12.92 0.95 -1.86
C LEU A 78 -14.00 1.94 -1.43
N ASP A 79 -13.89 3.17 -1.92
CA ASP A 79 -14.83 4.27 -1.69
C ASP A 79 -15.89 4.33 -2.82
N PHE A 80 -17.10 3.89 -2.51
CA PHE A 80 -18.22 3.90 -3.45
C PHE A 80 -19.02 5.21 -3.32
N ARG A 81 -19.37 5.81 -4.46
CA ARG A 81 -20.30 6.93 -4.52
C ARG A 81 -21.48 6.56 -5.40
N TYR A 82 -22.67 6.68 -4.85
CA TYR A 82 -23.94 6.48 -5.53
C TYR A 82 -24.70 7.80 -5.65
N ASN A 83 -25.75 7.83 -6.47
CA ASN A 83 -26.71 8.93 -6.43
C ASN A 83 -27.39 9.03 -5.05
N THR A 84 -27.93 10.22 -4.73
CA THR A 84 -28.51 10.53 -3.41
C THR A 84 -29.81 9.80 -3.09
N ASP A 85 -30.44 9.19 -4.09
CA ASP A 85 -31.65 8.37 -3.95
C ASP A 85 -31.36 6.95 -3.43
N ILE A 86 -30.10 6.52 -3.45
CA ILE A 86 -29.67 5.25 -2.86
C ILE A 86 -29.60 5.39 -1.33
N ASP A 87 -30.39 4.57 -0.62
CA ASP A 87 -30.52 4.54 0.83
C ASP A 87 -30.02 3.22 1.47
N GLY A 88 -29.49 2.31 0.65
CA GLY A 88 -29.00 1.01 1.09
C GLY A 88 -27.81 0.50 0.28
N ARG A 89 -27.13 -0.52 0.82
CA ARG A 89 -25.98 -1.17 0.19
C ARG A 89 -26.34 -1.79 -1.16
N GLN A 90 -25.45 -1.65 -2.13
CA GLN A 90 -25.67 -2.14 -3.51
C GLN A 90 -24.85 -3.38 -3.87
N HIS A 91 -23.79 -3.71 -3.12
CA HIS A 91 -23.00 -4.92 -3.33
C HIS A 91 -23.47 -6.07 -2.41
N THR A 92 -23.46 -7.29 -2.93
CA THR A 92 -23.77 -8.51 -2.16
C THR A 92 -22.50 -9.18 -1.67
N ARG A 93 -22.61 -10.23 -0.84
CA ARG A 93 -21.45 -11.01 -0.40
C ARG A 93 -20.74 -11.70 -1.56
N GLU A 94 -21.51 -12.19 -2.53
CA GLU A 94 -21.00 -12.83 -3.74
C GLU A 94 -20.19 -11.84 -4.58
N TRP A 95 -20.64 -10.58 -4.66
CA TRP A 95 -19.89 -9.51 -5.31
C TRP A 95 -18.53 -9.27 -4.63
N VAL A 96 -18.50 -9.28 -3.29
CA VAL A 96 -17.25 -9.15 -2.53
C VAL A 96 -16.33 -10.35 -2.74
N ASP A 97 -16.89 -11.57 -2.77
CA ASP A 97 -16.14 -12.79 -3.04
C ASP A 97 -15.51 -12.77 -4.45
N GLU A 98 -16.25 -12.34 -5.48
CA GLU A 98 -15.73 -12.12 -6.84
C GLU A 98 -14.55 -11.12 -6.85
N LEU A 99 -14.68 -10.00 -6.13
CA LEU A 99 -13.59 -9.02 -6.02
C LEU A 99 -12.35 -9.62 -5.35
N ILE A 100 -12.53 -10.40 -4.29
CA ILE A 100 -11.43 -11.05 -3.58
C ILE A 100 -10.75 -12.07 -4.49
N PHE A 101 -11.49 -12.81 -5.33
CA PHE A 101 -10.90 -13.74 -6.29
C PHE A 101 -10.01 -13.01 -7.30
N ASN A 102 -10.48 -11.89 -7.86
CA ASN A 102 -9.66 -11.05 -8.74
C ASN A 102 -8.37 -10.59 -8.05
N TYR A 103 -8.44 -10.20 -6.77
CA TYR A 103 -7.26 -9.90 -5.97
C TYR A 103 -6.32 -11.11 -5.85
N THR A 104 -6.84 -12.28 -5.49
CA THR A 104 -6.00 -13.47 -5.29
C THR A 104 -5.32 -13.93 -6.59
N ASP A 105 -5.99 -13.80 -7.74
CA ASP A 105 -5.41 -14.11 -9.05
C ASP A 105 -4.27 -13.16 -9.42
N GLU A 106 -4.41 -11.86 -9.15
CA GLU A 106 -3.30 -10.92 -9.35
C GLU A 106 -2.16 -11.14 -8.33
N ILE A 107 -2.50 -11.49 -7.09
CA ILE A 107 -1.49 -11.81 -6.06
C ILE A 107 -0.68 -13.06 -6.45
N LYS A 108 -1.30 -14.12 -7.00
CA LYS A 108 -0.61 -15.33 -7.51
C LYS A 108 0.47 -15.00 -8.56
N LYS A 109 0.29 -13.92 -9.33
CA LYS A 109 1.28 -13.49 -10.34
C LYS A 109 2.51 -12.82 -9.70
N LEU A 110 2.35 -12.24 -8.52
CA LEU A 110 3.40 -11.47 -7.82
C LEU A 110 4.10 -12.30 -6.74
N ILE A 111 3.40 -13.26 -6.15
CA ILE A 111 3.87 -14.10 -5.05
C ILE A 111 4.01 -15.56 -5.49
N LYS A 112 5.13 -16.16 -5.10
CA LYS A 112 5.36 -17.60 -5.23
C LYS A 112 4.88 -18.29 -3.95
N PHE A 113 3.67 -18.84 -4.00
CA PHE A 113 3.14 -19.70 -2.95
C PHE A 113 3.73 -21.11 -3.04
N GLU A 114 3.98 -21.71 -1.88
CA GLU A 114 4.36 -23.11 -1.68
C GLU A 114 3.15 -23.90 -1.16
N ASN A 115 3.15 -25.22 -1.31
CA ASN A 115 2.00 -26.04 -0.93
C ASN A 115 1.64 -25.87 0.55
N ASN A 116 0.36 -25.68 0.86
CA ASN A 116 -0.18 -25.37 2.19
C ASN A 116 0.19 -23.99 2.74
N ASP A 117 0.76 -23.09 1.94
CA ASP A 117 0.86 -21.69 2.34
C ASP A 117 -0.54 -21.13 2.63
N THR A 118 -0.70 -20.46 3.76
CA THR A 118 -1.98 -19.88 4.17
C THR A 118 -1.91 -18.38 4.31
N PHE A 119 -3.02 -17.68 4.14
CA PHE A 119 -3.20 -16.30 4.61
C PHE A 119 -4.69 -16.03 4.86
N LYS A 120 -5.01 -14.87 5.45
CA LYS A 120 -6.39 -14.42 5.67
C LYS A 120 -6.69 -13.17 4.83
N CYS A 121 -7.96 -13.02 4.46
CA CYS A 121 -8.54 -11.75 4.05
C CYS A 121 -9.63 -11.37 5.05
N PHE A 122 -9.52 -10.17 5.62
CA PHE A 122 -10.54 -9.56 6.46
C PHE A 122 -11.37 -8.59 5.63
N ILE A 123 -12.69 -8.75 5.72
CA ILE A 123 -13.68 -7.94 5.01
C ILE A 123 -14.37 -7.05 6.04
N MET A 124 -14.30 -5.74 5.83
CA MET A 124 -14.86 -4.77 6.73
C MET A 124 -15.76 -3.79 5.99
N GLU A 125 -16.97 -3.60 6.50
CA GLU A 125 -17.97 -2.71 5.94
C GLU A 125 -18.62 -1.92 7.08
N LYS A 126 -19.17 -0.75 6.77
CA LYS A 126 -20.03 -0.06 7.75
C LYS A 126 -21.38 -0.77 7.86
N PRO A 127 -22.12 -0.62 8.96
CA PRO A 127 -23.47 -1.16 9.06
C PRO A 127 -24.40 -0.58 7.99
N ASN A 128 -24.30 0.73 7.72
CA ASN A 128 -25.17 1.43 6.79
C ASN A 128 -24.39 2.23 5.76
N VAL A 129 -25.08 2.57 4.67
CA VAL A 129 -24.62 3.64 3.76
C VAL A 129 -24.64 4.98 4.49
N ASN A 130 -23.83 5.91 4.02
CA ASN A 130 -23.67 7.24 4.60
C ASN A 130 -24.14 8.31 3.62
N PRO A 131 -25.39 8.79 3.73
CA PRO A 131 -25.91 9.88 2.92
C PRO A 131 -25.06 11.14 3.09
N GLN A 132 -24.70 11.79 1.99
CA GLN A 132 -24.03 13.09 1.95
C GLN A 132 -24.90 14.10 1.19
N GLU A 133 -24.48 15.36 1.15
CA GLU A 133 -25.23 16.42 0.47
C GLU A 133 -25.44 16.16 -1.03
N HIS A 134 -24.47 15.53 -1.71
CA HIS A 134 -24.48 15.38 -3.18
C HIS A 134 -24.42 13.93 -3.68
N TYR A 135 -24.24 12.97 -2.78
CA TYR A 135 -24.12 11.55 -3.12
C TYR A 135 -24.30 10.69 -1.87
N THR A 136 -24.57 9.40 -2.04
CA THR A 136 -24.53 8.44 -0.94
C THR A 136 -23.19 7.69 -0.96
N LYS A 137 -22.51 7.61 0.18
CA LYS A 137 -21.27 6.83 0.34
C LYS A 137 -21.57 5.43 0.84
N ASP A 138 -20.88 4.45 0.30
CA ASP A 138 -20.64 3.15 0.95
C ASP A 138 -19.17 2.78 0.70
N GLY A 139 -18.74 1.63 1.19
CA GLY A 139 -17.40 1.16 0.87
C GLY A 139 -17.03 -0.12 1.58
N ILE A 140 -15.87 -0.65 1.19
CA ILE A 140 -15.34 -1.91 1.71
C ILE A 140 -13.86 -1.72 2.00
N HIS A 141 -13.43 -2.13 3.17
CA HIS A 141 -12.01 -2.30 3.46
C HIS A 141 -11.67 -3.79 3.40
N LEU A 142 -10.64 -4.14 2.64
CA LEU A 142 -10.06 -5.47 2.56
C LEU A 142 -8.65 -5.43 3.13
N LEU A 143 -8.34 -6.34 4.05
CA LEU A 143 -6.97 -6.54 4.55
C LEU A 143 -6.55 -7.98 4.31
N PHE A 144 -5.60 -8.17 3.40
CA PHE A 144 -4.92 -9.46 3.24
C PHE A 144 -3.72 -9.53 4.17
N THR A 145 -3.58 -10.62 4.92
CA THR A 145 -2.47 -10.83 5.87
C THR A 145 -1.17 -11.24 5.18
N ILE A 146 -0.91 -10.68 4.02
CA ILE A 146 0.29 -10.86 3.22
C ILE A 146 1.13 -9.58 3.32
N GLU A 147 2.38 -9.71 3.75
CA GLU A 147 3.33 -8.61 3.70
C GLU A 147 3.82 -8.42 2.26
N MET A 148 3.61 -7.21 1.73
CA MET A 148 4.01 -6.83 0.39
C MET A 148 4.72 -5.47 0.38
N ASP A 149 5.78 -5.36 -0.41
CA ASP A 149 6.55 -4.15 -0.66
C ASP A 149 5.68 -3.08 -1.33
N ARG A 150 5.85 -1.81 -0.97
CA ARG A 150 5.01 -0.72 -1.49
C ARG A 150 5.05 -0.56 -3.00
N LYS A 151 6.17 -0.84 -3.66
CA LYS A 151 6.24 -0.81 -5.12
C LYS A 151 5.39 -1.93 -5.74
N ILE A 152 5.43 -3.10 -5.12
CA ILE A 152 4.64 -4.26 -5.58
C ILE A 152 3.16 -4.08 -5.25
N GLN A 153 2.79 -3.46 -4.13
CA GLN A 153 1.40 -3.09 -3.85
C GLN A 153 0.84 -2.11 -4.89
N GLN A 154 1.64 -1.11 -5.32
CA GLN A 154 1.24 -0.20 -6.40
C GLN A 154 1.09 -0.92 -7.74
N GLN A 155 1.97 -1.88 -8.04
CA GLN A 155 1.81 -2.76 -9.19
C GLN A 155 0.52 -3.59 -9.07
N LEU A 156 0.24 -4.18 -7.91
CA LEU A 156 -0.99 -4.94 -7.65
C LEU A 156 -2.24 -4.08 -7.87
N ARG A 157 -2.28 -2.87 -7.31
CA ARG A 157 -3.38 -1.92 -7.56
C ARG A 157 -3.53 -1.66 -9.06
N THR A 158 -2.43 -1.38 -9.75
CA THR A 158 -2.44 -1.13 -11.20
C THR A 158 -3.00 -2.33 -11.96
N ASN A 159 -2.63 -3.55 -11.59
CA ASN A 159 -3.20 -4.74 -12.19
C ASN A 159 -4.70 -4.85 -11.94
N ILE A 160 -5.15 -4.62 -10.69
CA ILE A 160 -6.56 -4.75 -10.30
C ILE A 160 -7.46 -3.75 -11.02
N ILE A 161 -7.09 -2.48 -11.08
CA ILE A 161 -7.91 -1.45 -11.75
C ILE A 161 -7.96 -1.63 -13.29
N ASN A 162 -6.97 -2.31 -13.87
CA ASN A 162 -6.91 -2.60 -15.30
C ASN A 162 -7.39 -4.02 -15.65
N ASN A 163 -7.73 -4.84 -14.66
CA ASN A 163 -8.22 -6.19 -14.86
C ASN A 163 -9.66 -6.13 -15.39
N THR A 164 -9.91 -6.81 -16.51
CA THR A 164 -11.22 -6.79 -17.19
C THR A 164 -12.34 -7.31 -16.30
N ASP A 165 -12.12 -8.41 -15.57
CA ASP A 165 -13.12 -8.98 -14.66
C ASP A 165 -13.44 -8.02 -13.51
N THR A 166 -12.44 -7.31 -12.99
CA THR A 166 -12.66 -6.26 -11.98
C THR A 166 -13.47 -5.10 -12.55
N ILE A 167 -13.13 -4.62 -13.76
CA ILE A 167 -13.86 -3.52 -14.40
C ILE A 167 -15.32 -3.91 -14.62
N GLU A 168 -15.57 -5.11 -15.14
CA GLU A 168 -16.92 -5.64 -15.35
C GLU A 168 -17.67 -5.78 -14.03
N LEU A 169 -17.03 -6.28 -12.98
CA LEU A 169 -17.61 -6.41 -11.63
C LEU A 169 -18.00 -5.05 -11.04
N ILE A 170 -17.12 -4.05 -11.13
CA ILE A 170 -17.41 -2.67 -10.68
C ILE A 170 -18.59 -2.08 -11.46
N ASN A 171 -18.66 -2.30 -12.77
CA ASN A 171 -19.74 -1.78 -13.62
C ASN A 171 -21.12 -2.40 -13.34
N LYS A 172 -21.19 -3.50 -12.56
CA LYS A 172 -22.48 -4.05 -12.07
C LYS A 172 -23.12 -3.13 -11.01
N LEU A 173 -22.35 -2.25 -10.36
CA LEU A 173 -22.85 -1.32 -9.35
C LEU A 173 -23.20 0.04 -9.98
N PRO A 174 -24.27 0.73 -9.53
CA PRO A 174 -24.70 2.02 -10.06
C PRO A 174 -23.84 3.19 -9.53
N LEU A 175 -22.52 3.08 -9.67
CA LEU A 175 -21.55 4.05 -9.15
C LEU A 175 -21.46 5.28 -10.05
N ILE A 176 -21.28 6.45 -9.43
CA ILE A 176 -21.09 7.73 -10.14
C ILE A 176 -19.63 8.19 -10.18
N ASN A 177 -18.73 7.46 -9.52
CA ASN A 177 -17.30 7.75 -9.49
C ASN A 177 -16.49 6.75 -10.32
N THR A 178 -15.28 7.15 -10.74
CA THR A 178 -14.42 6.35 -11.61
C THR A 178 -13.70 5.27 -10.84
N ILE A 179 -13.29 4.19 -11.53
CA ILE A 179 -12.55 3.08 -10.92
C ILE A 179 -11.28 3.55 -10.19
N ASP A 180 -10.54 4.50 -10.76
CA ASP A 180 -9.36 5.08 -10.10
C ASP A 180 -9.69 5.75 -8.77
N SER A 181 -10.87 6.35 -8.65
CA SER A 181 -11.31 7.01 -7.42
C SER A 181 -12.02 6.06 -6.45
N ILE A 182 -12.37 4.84 -6.89
CA ILE A 182 -12.91 3.80 -6.00
C ILE A 182 -11.78 3.29 -5.12
N PHE A 183 -10.64 2.92 -5.71
CA PHE A 183 -9.51 2.35 -4.95
C PHE A 183 -8.59 3.44 -4.39
N ASP A 184 -8.51 3.62 -3.07
CA ASP A 184 -7.64 4.64 -2.45
C ASP A 184 -6.14 4.39 -2.73
N GLU A 185 -5.57 5.24 -3.59
CA GLU A 185 -4.14 5.25 -3.92
C GLU A 185 -3.26 5.65 -2.72
N GLY A 186 -3.74 6.55 -1.86
CA GLY A 186 -3.00 7.04 -0.70
C GLY A 186 -2.73 5.93 0.31
N LEU A 187 -3.62 4.96 0.46
CA LEU A 187 -3.36 3.77 1.29
C LEU A 187 -2.37 2.81 0.64
N THR A 188 -2.47 2.63 -0.68
CA THR A 188 -1.56 1.75 -1.44
C THR A 188 -0.12 2.26 -1.37
N THR A 189 0.06 3.57 -1.52
CA THR A 189 1.37 4.25 -1.43
C THR A 189 1.88 4.41 0.00
N GLY A 190 1.03 4.17 1.01
CA GLY A 190 1.36 4.38 2.42
C GLY A 190 1.42 5.87 2.83
N ALA A 191 0.89 6.76 2.00
CA ALA A 191 0.76 8.19 2.31
C ALA A 191 -0.35 8.47 3.33
N ASN A 192 -1.46 7.74 3.22
CA ASN A 192 -2.60 7.83 4.13
C ASN A 192 -2.45 6.85 5.29
N ASN A 193 -2.95 7.24 6.46
CA ASN A 193 -3.12 6.33 7.60
C ASN A 193 -4.42 5.54 7.45
N ASN A 194 -4.43 4.32 7.95
CA ASN A 194 -5.60 3.44 7.98
C ASN A 194 -6.43 3.78 9.20
N GLN A 195 -7.75 3.74 9.07
CA GLN A 195 -8.61 3.81 10.24
C GLN A 195 -8.35 2.57 11.11
N MET A 196 -7.98 2.79 12.38
CA MET A 196 -7.75 1.68 13.31
C MET A 196 -9.07 0.94 13.49
N PHE A 197 -9.05 -0.39 13.48
CA PHE A 197 -10.28 -1.17 13.65
C PHE A 197 -11.02 -0.78 14.94
N GLY A 198 -12.35 -0.64 14.87
CA GLY A 198 -13.20 -0.12 15.95
C GLY A 198 -13.19 1.41 16.12
N SER A 199 -12.24 2.12 15.52
CA SER A 199 -12.28 3.59 15.42
C SER A 199 -13.16 4.05 14.26
N ARG A 200 -13.55 5.32 14.29
CA ARG A 200 -14.41 5.96 13.29
C ARG A 200 -13.92 7.36 12.93
N LYS A 201 -14.39 7.90 11.80
CA LYS A 201 -14.29 9.35 11.59
C LYS A 201 -15.31 10.01 12.53
N PRO A 202 -15.03 11.21 13.08
CA PRO A 202 -16.02 11.96 13.86
C PRO A 202 -17.38 12.03 13.13
N ALA A 203 -18.48 11.86 13.87
CA ALA A 203 -19.86 11.77 13.33
C ALA A 203 -20.12 10.69 12.26
N ASN A 204 -19.29 9.65 12.17
CA ASN A 204 -19.49 8.54 11.23
C ASN A 204 -19.56 7.21 11.98
N GLU A 205 -20.15 6.18 11.35
CA GLU A 205 -20.09 4.80 11.85
C GLU A 205 -18.66 4.23 11.73
N ALA A 206 -18.34 3.28 12.60
CA ALA A 206 -17.12 2.47 12.49
C ALA A 206 -17.35 1.33 11.51
N TYR A 207 -16.29 0.87 10.85
CA TYR A 207 -16.33 -0.37 10.10
C TYR A 207 -16.42 -1.56 11.06
N GLU A 208 -17.24 -2.54 10.69
CA GLU A 208 -17.38 -3.82 11.38
C GLU A 208 -16.76 -4.94 10.54
N LEU A 209 -16.31 -6.01 11.20
CA LEU A 209 -15.80 -7.19 10.50
C LEU A 209 -16.98 -8.02 10.01
N THR A 210 -17.25 -7.95 8.70
CA THR A 210 -18.39 -8.63 8.09
C THR A 210 -18.03 -10.00 7.51
N GLY A 211 -16.74 -10.27 7.31
CA GLY A 211 -16.28 -11.56 6.85
C GLY A 211 -14.79 -11.81 7.10
N VAL A 212 -14.45 -13.10 7.23
CA VAL A 212 -13.08 -13.59 7.29
C VAL A 212 -12.94 -14.74 6.31
N LYS A 213 -11.96 -14.69 5.43
CA LYS A 213 -11.64 -15.76 4.49
C LYS A 213 -10.24 -16.27 4.79
N LEU A 214 -10.11 -17.58 5.03
CA LEU A 214 -8.82 -18.27 5.16
C LEU A 214 -8.52 -18.92 3.81
N PHE A 215 -7.38 -18.60 3.25
CA PHE A 215 -6.87 -19.17 2.01
C PHE A 215 -5.78 -20.17 2.36
N GLN A 216 -5.80 -21.33 1.72
CA GLN A 216 -4.75 -22.33 1.75
C GLN A 216 -4.40 -22.70 0.31
N TYR A 217 -3.15 -22.54 -0.08
CA TYR A 217 -2.69 -22.83 -1.43
C TYR A 217 -2.54 -24.34 -1.64
N ASP A 218 -3.15 -24.88 -2.70
CA ASP A 218 -2.95 -26.23 -3.18
C ASP A 218 -2.03 -26.19 -4.41
N ALA A 219 -0.83 -26.75 -4.26
CA ALA A 219 0.15 -26.77 -5.35
C ALA A 219 -0.18 -27.80 -6.45
N THR A 220 -1.19 -28.67 -6.24
CA THR A 220 -1.59 -29.71 -7.19
C THR A 220 -2.29 -29.11 -8.40
N ASP A 221 -3.12 -28.10 -8.19
CA ASP A 221 -3.87 -27.38 -9.23
C ASP A 221 -3.51 -25.88 -9.30
N GLY A 222 -2.77 -25.36 -8.32
CA GLY A 222 -2.35 -23.95 -8.28
C GLY A 222 -3.44 -23.01 -7.77
N GLU A 223 -4.46 -23.55 -7.11
CA GLU A 223 -5.61 -22.79 -6.61
C GLU A 223 -5.63 -22.69 -5.07
N PHE A 224 -6.52 -21.83 -4.58
CA PHE A 224 -6.75 -21.70 -3.14
C PHE A 224 -7.98 -22.49 -2.70
N VAL A 225 -7.81 -23.30 -1.66
CA VAL A 225 -8.92 -23.76 -0.83
C VAL A 225 -9.32 -22.62 0.10
N ILE A 226 -10.61 -22.30 0.13
CA ILE A 226 -11.14 -21.13 0.86
C ILE A 226 -12.09 -21.59 1.95
N ILE A 227 -11.82 -21.15 3.17
CA ILE A 227 -12.62 -21.47 4.36
C ILE A 227 -13.12 -20.16 4.98
N ASN A 228 -14.43 -20.08 5.26
CA ASN A 228 -14.97 -18.95 6.02
C ASN A 228 -14.53 -19.06 7.49
N GLY A 229 -13.89 -18.00 7.99
CA GLY A 229 -13.47 -17.87 9.38
C GLY A 229 -14.56 -17.25 10.26
N SER A 230 -14.31 -17.26 11.57
CA SER A 230 -15.17 -16.56 12.53
C SER A 230 -14.97 -15.04 12.45
N THR A 231 -16.06 -14.28 12.57
CA THR A 231 -16.04 -12.82 12.72
C THR A 231 -16.02 -12.36 14.19
N GLU A 232 -15.94 -13.29 15.14
CA GLU A 232 -15.78 -12.97 16.56
C GLU A 232 -14.43 -12.26 16.79
N ILE A 233 -14.49 -11.02 17.30
CA ILE A 233 -13.29 -10.22 17.55
C ILE A 233 -12.63 -10.68 18.85
N THR A 234 -11.80 -11.70 18.77
CA THR A 234 -10.86 -12.07 19.84
C THR A 234 -9.71 -11.05 19.91
N PHE A 235 -8.90 -11.10 20.97
CA PHE A 235 -7.75 -10.22 21.10
C PHE A 235 -6.72 -10.48 20.00
N ASP A 236 -6.48 -11.74 19.67
CA ASP A 236 -5.53 -12.13 18.62
C ASP A 236 -6.02 -11.68 17.24
N LEU A 237 -7.30 -11.87 16.93
CA LEU A 237 -7.89 -11.40 15.68
C LEU A 237 -7.81 -9.87 15.57
N PHE A 238 -8.12 -9.15 16.66
CA PHE A 238 -7.96 -7.69 16.70
C PHE A 238 -6.53 -7.25 16.37
N ARG A 239 -5.52 -7.95 16.90
CA ARG A 239 -4.12 -7.65 16.56
C ARG A 239 -3.85 -7.90 15.08
N GLU A 240 -4.34 -9.01 14.51
CA GLU A 240 -4.19 -9.28 13.08
C GLU A 240 -4.79 -8.19 12.17
N LEU A 241 -5.83 -7.48 12.63
CA LEU A 241 -6.44 -6.35 11.92
C LEU A 241 -5.59 -5.06 11.93
N SER A 242 -4.62 -4.93 12.84
CA SER A 242 -3.75 -3.76 12.92
C SER A 242 -2.82 -3.66 11.72
N THR A 243 -2.66 -2.49 11.12
CA THR A 243 -1.68 -2.31 10.04
C THR A 243 -0.24 -2.19 10.52
N GLN A 244 -0.03 -2.08 11.84
CA GLN A 244 1.29 -2.07 12.47
C GLN A 244 1.80 -3.48 12.80
N GLU A 245 0.91 -4.47 12.89
CA GLU A 245 1.29 -5.86 13.14
C GLU A 245 1.92 -6.51 11.90
N PRO A 246 3.08 -7.18 12.02
CA PRO A 246 3.72 -7.88 10.91
C PRO A 246 2.77 -8.85 10.21
N LYS A 247 2.85 -8.90 8.88
CA LYS A 247 2.04 -9.81 8.06
C LYS A 247 2.90 -10.96 7.52
N GLN A 248 2.26 -11.98 6.98
CA GLN A 248 2.96 -13.16 6.51
C GLN A 248 3.81 -12.86 5.28
N LYS A 249 5.07 -13.25 5.33
CA LYS A 249 6.02 -13.03 4.24
C LYS A 249 6.02 -14.22 3.30
N PHE A 250 6.02 -13.93 2.01
CA PHE A 250 6.16 -14.92 0.95
C PHE A 250 7.29 -14.51 0.00
N LYS A 251 7.76 -15.46 -0.80
CA LYS A 251 8.75 -15.18 -1.84
C LYS A 251 8.04 -14.51 -3.02
N TYR A 252 8.66 -13.48 -3.59
CA TYR A 252 8.19 -12.89 -4.84
C TYR A 252 8.49 -13.79 -6.04
N THR A 253 7.64 -13.71 -7.07
CA THR A 253 7.94 -14.29 -8.39
C THR A 253 9.11 -13.54 -9.06
N PRO A 254 9.79 -14.14 -10.05
CA PRO A 254 10.85 -13.44 -10.80
C PRO A 254 10.38 -12.13 -11.44
N ILE A 255 9.11 -12.06 -11.84
CA ILE A 255 8.51 -10.85 -12.43
C ILE A 255 8.44 -9.73 -11.38
N ALA A 256 7.91 -10.02 -10.19
CA ALA A 256 7.84 -9.05 -9.10
C ALA A 256 9.24 -8.64 -8.61
N GLN A 257 10.20 -9.58 -8.54
CA GLN A 257 11.59 -9.26 -8.23
C GLN A 257 12.21 -8.29 -9.24
N LYS A 258 11.94 -8.48 -10.54
CA LYS A 258 12.40 -7.56 -11.58
C LYS A 258 11.78 -6.17 -11.42
N SER A 259 10.52 -6.07 -11.02
CA SER A 259 9.87 -4.78 -10.72
C SER A 259 10.54 -4.04 -9.55
N LEU A 260 10.97 -4.76 -8.51
CA LEU A 260 11.72 -4.16 -7.38
C LEU A 260 13.07 -3.58 -7.81
N LEU A 261 13.75 -4.24 -8.76
CA LEU A 261 15.07 -3.84 -9.26
C LEU A 261 15.03 -2.68 -10.26
N LYS A 262 13.86 -2.37 -10.85
CA LYS A 262 13.71 -1.19 -11.70
C LYS A 262 13.85 0.05 -10.81
N ILE A 263 14.98 0.74 -10.95
CA ILE A 263 15.17 2.07 -10.38
C ILE A 263 14.21 3.01 -11.10
N ASP A 264 13.41 3.75 -10.33
CA ASP A 264 12.64 4.88 -10.86
C ASP A 264 13.66 5.91 -11.36
N ILE A 265 13.88 5.96 -12.67
CA ILE A 265 14.63 7.07 -13.27
C ILE A 265 13.78 8.31 -13.01
N PRO A 266 14.27 9.32 -12.28
CA PRO A 266 13.52 10.55 -12.08
C PRO A 266 13.11 11.07 -13.45
N LYS A 267 11.80 11.29 -13.66
CA LYS A 267 11.34 12.06 -14.83
C LYS A 267 12.15 13.36 -14.80
N SER A 268 12.96 13.59 -15.83
CA SER A 268 13.72 14.83 -15.92
C SER A 268 12.73 15.99 -15.74
N PRO A 269 13.07 17.01 -14.93
CA PRO A 269 12.23 18.19 -14.84
C PRO A 269 12.08 18.72 -16.26
N THR A 270 10.85 18.80 -16.74
CA THR A 270 10.50 19.37 -18.04
C THR A 270 10.67 20.89 -17.95
N SER A 271 11.92 21.34 -17.85
CA SER A 271 12.32 22.73 -18.01
C SER A 271 13.82 22.82 -18.28
N VAL A 272 14.24 22.40 -19.47
CA VAL A 272 15.41 23.02 -20.09
C VAL A 272 14.93 23.62 -21.40
N CYS A 273 14.60 24.90 -21.31
CA CYS A 273 14.41 25.77 -22.45
C CYS A 273 15.78 26.00 -23.09
N GLY A 274 15.91 25.63 -24.36
CA GLY A 274 16.80 26.30 -25.32
C GLY A 274 18.22 25.75 -25.46
N LEU A 275 18.58 25.54 -26.74
CA LEU A 275 19.92 25.36 -27.32
C LEU A 275 20.48 23.94 -27.19
N TYR A 276 20.33 23.12 -28.24
CA TYR A 276 21.35 22.90 -29.28
C TYR A 276 20.69 22.13 -30.45
N THR A 277 21.06 22.51 -31.66
CA THR A 277 20.55 22.02 -32.93
C THR A 277 21.18 20.68 -33.34
N GLU A 278 20.35 19.80 -33.89
CA GLU A 278 20.63 18.70 -34.84
C GLU A 278 22.02 18.03 -34.79
N ALA A 279 22.08 16.85 -34.17
CA ALA A 279 23.05 15.81 -34.53
C ALA A 279 22.28 14.52 -34.83
N THR A 280 22.52 13.91 -35.98
CA THR A 280 21.89 12.66 -36.42
C THR A 280 22.55 11.46 -35.76
N GLY A 281 21.75 10.44 -35.40
CA GLY A 281 22.09 9.36 -34.46
C GLY A 281 23.28 8.45 -34.79
N ASP A 282 23.91 8.58 -35.95
CA ASP A 282 25.07 7.78 -36.33
C ASP A 282 26.40 8.35 -35.79
N GLU A 283 26.50 9.67 -35.57
CA GLU A 283 27.73 10.29 -35.03
C GLU A 283 27.94 10.00 -33.53
N LEU A 284 26.86 9.72 -32.79
CA LEU A 284 26.90 9.37 -31.36
C LEU A 284 27.33 7.91 -31.10
N ILE A 285 27.41 7.04 -32.11
CA ILE A 285 27.76 5.63 -31.89
C ILE A 285 29.28 5.42 -31.99
N ASP A 286 29.95 6.14 -32.88
CA ASP A 286 31.39 5.99 -33.11
C ASP A 286 32.24 6.56 -31.96
N GLU A 287 31.80 7.66 -31.33
CA GLU A 287 32.55 8.29 -30.23
C GLU A 287 32.53 7.43 -28.95
N TYR A 288 31.43 6.72 -28.68
CA TYR A 288 31.27 5.89 -27.47
C TYR A 288 31.95 4.53 -27.58
N THR A 289 32.10 4.01 -28.81
CA THR A 289 32.80 2.75 -29.07
C THR A 289 34.31 2.89 -28.80
N ALA A 290 34.88 4.08 -28.96
CA ALA A 290 36.28 4.37 -28.63
C ALA A 290 36.58 4.26 -27.12
N TYR A 291 35.64 4.68 -26.26
CA TYR A 291 35.81 4.60 -24.79
C TYR A 291 35.67 3.18 -24.24
N ALA A 292 34.87 2.33 -24.88
CA ALA A 292 34.68 0.94 -24.47
C ALA A 292 35.98 0.11 -24.59
N ASN A 293 36.88 0.47 -25.51
CA ASN A 293 38.13 -0.25 -25.73
C ASN A 293 39.26 0.12 -24.74
N ILE A 294 39.06 1.12 -23.89
CA ILE A 294 40.06 1.58 -22.90
C ILE A 294 39.82 0.92 -21.52
N ILE A 295 38.63 0.34 -21.31
CA ILE A 295 38.22 -0.19 -20.00
C ILE A 295 38.39 -1.71 -19.97
N ASP A 296 39.29 -2.17 -19.08
CA ASP A 296 39.54 -3.59 -18.82
C ASP A 296 38.23 -4.30 -18.41
N MET A 297 37.86 -5.37 -19.12
CA MET A 297 36.56 -6.06 -18.99
C MET A 297 36.26 -6.55 -17.57
N LYS A 298 37.27 -6.70 -16.71
CA LYS A 298 37.08 -7.05 -15.28
C LYS A 298 36.27 -6.02 -14.47
N TYR A 299 36.05 -4.82 -15.00
CA TYR A 299 35.23 -3.79 -14.36
C TYR A 299 33.78 -3.71 -14.90
N ILE A 300 33.40 -4.59 -15.84
CA ILE A 300 32.09 -4.58 -16.53
C ILE A 300 31.04 -5.46 -15.82
N ASP A 301 31.43 -6.34 -14.89
CA ASP A 301 30.52 -7.33 -14.32
C ASP A 301 29.63 -6.81 -13.17
N GLU A 302 29.76 -5.55 -12.74
CA GLU A 302 28.86 -4.92 -11.78
C GLU A 302 28.20 -3.68 -12.39
N TYR A 303 26.96 -3.83 -12.86
CA TYR A 303 26.13 -2.77 -13.47
C TYR A 303 26.03 -1.46 -12.64
N PRO A 304 26.04 -1.48 -11.27
CA PRO A 304 26.08 -0.26 -10.46
C PRO A 304 27.39 0.53 -10.61
N THR A 305 28.48 -0.14 -10.97
CA THR A 305 29.81 0.44 -11.12
C THR A 305 29.92 1.15 -12.47
N TRP A 306 29.35 0.56 -13.53
CA TRP A 306 29.35 1.14 -14.88
C TRP A 306 28.56 2.45 -14.94
N SER A 307 27.38 2.48 -14.33
CA SER A 307 26.52 3.68 -14.30
C SER A 307 27.15 4.84 -13.50
N LYS A 308 27.90 4.55 -12.43
CA LYS A 308 28.73 5.55 -11.71
C LYS A 308 29.91 6.04 -12.55
N LEU A 309 30.53 5.16 -13.34
CA LEU A 309 31.63 5.49 -14.23
C LEU A 309 31.17 6.44 -15.35
N VAL A 310 30.05 6.13 -15.99
CA VAL A 310 29.43 6.96 -17.02
C VAL A 310 29.03 8.33 -16.47
N TRP A 311 28.48 8.38 -15.25
CA TRP A 311 28.19 9.63 -14.57
C TRP A 311 29.45 10.43 -14.26
N ALA A 312 30.54 9.78 -13.82
CA ALA A 312 31.81 10.44 -13.58
C ALA A 312 32.39 11.08 -14.86
N PHE A 313 32.35 10.38 -15.99
CA PHE A 313 32.76 10.94 -17.28
C PHE A 313 31.87 12.08 -17.74
N HIS A 314 30.55 11.94 -17.57
CA HIS A 314 29.59 12.98 -17.95
C HIS A 314 29.73 14.25 -17.07
N SER A 315 30.09 14.08 -15.79
CA SER A 315 30.32 15.18 -14.83
C SER A 315 31.63 15.93 -15.07
N MET A 316 32.56 15.36 -15.84
CA MET A 316 33.86 15.98 -16.14
C MET A 316 33.81 16.96 -17.31
N GLY A 317 32.74 16.98 -18.13
CA GLY A 317 32.57 17.91 -19.26
C GLY A 317 33.78 17.95 -20.22
N ASP A 318 33.90 19.03 -21.01
CA ASP A 318 35.00 19.28 -21.97
C ASP A 318 36.43 19.33 -21.36
N GLN A 319 36.63 18.93 -20.10
CA GLN A 319 37.95 18.88 -19.47
C GLN A 319 38.79 17.65 -19.86
N LEU A 320 38.28 16.77 -20.73
CA LEU A 320 39.08 15.72 -21.37
C LEU A 320 39.49 16.13 -22.79
N LYS A 321 40.31 17.17 -22.91
CA LYS A 321 41.31 17.19 -23.98
C LYS A 321 42.35 16.08 -23.70
N PRO A 322 42.92 15.46 -24.74
CA PRO A 322 43.30 14.05 -24.69
C PRO A 322 44.39 13.75 -23.66
N VAL A 323 44.13 12.76 -22.79
CA VAL A 323 45.13 12.08 -21.96
C VAL A 323 46.25 11.44 -22.81
N ALA A 324 46.13 11.45 -24.15
CA ALA A 324 47.16 11.03 -25.10
C ALA A 324 48.41 11.95 -25.14
N GLU A 325 48.38 13.17 -24.59
CA GLU A 325 49.58 14.03 -24.50
C GLU A 325 50.33 13.93 -23.15
N LEU A 326 49.84 13.14 -22.19
CA LEU A 326 50.49 12.94 -20.88
C LEU A 326 51.29 11.63 -20.76
N MET A 327 51.41 10.87 -21.86
CA MET A 327 52.21 9.64 -21.93
C MET A 327 53.16 9.56 -23.15
N SER A 328 53.68 10.70 -23.62
CA SER A 328 54.85 10.80 -24.50
C SER A 328 55.98 11.56 -23.82
#